data_AF-A0A1E1WJY6-F1
#
_entry.id   AF-A0A1E1WJY6-F1
#
_cell.length_a   1.000
_cell.length_b   1.000
_cell.length_c   1.000
_cell.angle_alpha   90.00
_cell.angle_beta   90.00
_cell.angle_gamma   90.00
#
_symmetry.space_group_name_H-M   'P 1'
#
loop_
_entity.id
_entity.type
_entity.pdbx_description
1 polymer ?
#
loop_
_entity_poly.entity_id
_entity_poly.type
_entity_poly.pdbx_seq_one_letter_code
_entity_poly.pdbx_strand_id
1 'polypeptide(L)'
;MISFITKNKNDIIYLSLLLFSVAVGPYYRSINSIQIKKWVGSLLGILLIVIVSGYSAFHPISSAIVGIILIKLATVKYCHIVTFFFMFGYLFFFRLADKFGLPLSSGQTNLIQMIIVLRVVGVAFEINGSWLAVGAGKKKEDKPDEKKEKDADFLEIHNPSLMDLFHYSFNYVALLTGPYYRYRTFDDYFNLPYSKYADCAGFTINTLKTVPLYISLYLAMSNVWPLEYILTE
;
A
#
# COMPACT_ATOMS: atom_id res chain seq x y z
N MET A 1 20.61 -21.92 -19.10
CA MET A 1 20.76 -20.89 -18.05
C MET A 1 20.45 -19.48 -18.55
N ILE A 2 21.07 -18.99 -19.63
CA ILE A 2 20.82 -17.63 -20.18
C ILE A 2 19.35 -17.43 -20.63
N SER A 3 18.76 -18.40 -21.37
CA SER A 3 17.35 -18.33 -21.81
C SER A 3 16.35 -18.25 -20.65
N PHE A 4 16.61 -18.95 -19.54
CA PHE A 4 15.78 -18.90 -18.32
C PHE A 4 15.84 -17.51 -17.65
N ILE A 5 17.03 -16.91 -17.59
CA ILE A 5 17.23 -15.57 -17.03
C ILE A 5 16.54 -14.51 -17.90
N THR A 6 16.59 -14.65 -19.22
CA THR A 6 15.92 -13.73 -20.14
C THR A 6 14.39 -13.84 -20.07
N LYS A 7 13.85 -15.08 -20.00
CA LYS A 7 12.39 -15.33 -19.89
C LYS A 7 11.81 -14.79 -18.59
N ASN A 8 12.56 -14.89 -17.48
CA ASN A 8 12.11 -14.48 -16.13
C ASN A 8 12.68 -13.13 -15.68
N LYS A 9 13.20 -12.31 -16.60
CA LYS A 9 13.93 -11.08 -16.27
C LYS A 9 13.11 -10.14 -15.37
N ASN A 10 11.83 -9.95 -15.67
CA ASN A 10 10.95 -9.07 -14.89
C ASN A 10 10.69 -9.61 -13.47
N ASP A 11 10.59 -10.93 -13.32
CA ASP A 11 10.36 -11.57 -12.01
C ASP A 11 11.63 -11.54 -11.16
N ILE A 12 12.79 -11.70 -11.77
CA ILE A 12 14.09 -11.55 -11.09
C ILE A 12 14.29 -10.11 -10.64
N ILE A 13 13.97 -9.12 -11.48
CA ILE A 13 14.02 -7.70 -11.10
C ILE A 13 13.08 -7.45 -9.91
N TYR A 14 11.84 -7.91 -10.01
CA TYR A 14 10.85 -7.74 -8.95
C TYR A 14 11.27 -8.40 -7.63
N LEU A 15 11.74 -9.65 -7.68
CA LEU A 15 12.24 -10.37 -6.50
C LEU A 15 13.46 -9.65 -5.88
N SER A 16 14.36 -9.15 -6.71
CA SER A 16 15.53 -8.40 -6.26
C SER A 16 15.12 -7.11 -5.55
N LEU A 17 14.13 -6.39 -6.07
CA LEU A 17 13.57 -5.19 -5.44
C LEU A 17 12.83 -5.51 -4.15
N LEU A 18 12.19 -6.68 -4.06
CA LEU A 18 11.56 -7.14 -2.83
C LEU A 18 12.60 -7.40 -1.73
N LEU A 19 13.67 -8.13 -2.06
CA LEU A 19 14.78 -8.40 -1.14
C LEU A 19 15.47 -7.09 -0.72
N PHE A 20 15.66 -6.17 -1.67
CA PHE A 20 16.17 -4.83 -1.39
C PHE A 20 15.27 -4.08 -0.39
N SER A 21 13.95 -4.13 -0.56
CA SER A 21 12.99 -3.49 0.34
C SER A 21 13.08 -4.03 1.77
N VAL A 22 13.31 -5.35 1.92
CA VAL A 22 13.56 -5.98 3.23
C VAL A 22 14.90 -5.52 3.82
N ALA A 23 15.97 -5.49 3.02
CA ALA A 23 17.30 -5.09 3.45
C ALA A 23 17.39 -3.60 3.87
N VAL A 24 16.61 -2.72 3.24
CA VAL A 24 16.54 -1.29 3.59
C VAL A 24 15.76 -1.07 4.90
N GLY A 25 14.92 -2.01 5.33
CA GLY A 25 14.07 -1.89 6.52
C GLY A 25 14.78 -1.44 7.81
N PRO A 26 15.89 -2.08 8.24
CA PRO A 26 16.67 -1.66 9.41
C PRO A 26 17.20 -0.24 9.30
N TYR A 27 17.72 0.14 8.12
CA TYR A 27 18.22 1.50 7.87
C TYR A 27 17.09 2.51 7.94
N TYR A 28 15.96 2.24 7.30
CA TYR A 28 14.77 3.09 7.35
C TYR A 28 14.27 3.30 8.80
N ARG A 29 14.31 2.26 9.63
CA ARG A 29 13.90 2.35 11.04
C ARG A 29 14.84 3.22 11.89
N SER A 30 16.14 3.23 11.58
CA SER A 30 17.15 4.00 12.32
C SER A 30 17.03 5.52 12.15
N ILE A 31 16.23 6.00 11.20
CA ILE A 31 15.99 7.43 10.98
C ILE A 31 15.14 7.98 12.11
N ASN A 32 15.73 8.88 12.92
CA ASN A 32 15.06 9.49 14.07
C ASN A 32 14.11 10.63 13.69
N SER A 33 14.41 11.39 12.63
CA SER A 33 13.57 12.52 12.20
C SER A 33 12.35 12.02 11.43
N ILE A 34 11.16 12.32 11.97
CA ILE A 34 9.87 11.93 11.37
C ILE A 34 9.73 12.45 9.94
N GLN A 35 10.06 13.72 9.71
CA GLN A 35 9.90 14.34 8.39
C GLN A 35 10.83 13.73 7.34
N ILE A 36 12.09 13.50 7.70
CA ILE A 36 13.06 12.84 6.81
C ILE A 36 12.59 11.41 6.51
N LYS A 37 12.09 10.70 7.53
CA LYS A 37 11.59 9.34 7.38
C LYS A 37 10.39 9.28 6.43
N LYS A 38 9.41 10.18 6.56
CA LYS A 38 8.28 10.30 5.62
C LYS A 38 8.75 10.51 4.18
N TRP A 39 9.67 11.46 3.97
CA TRP A 39 10.22 11.73 2.64
C TRP A 39 11.01 10.58 2.04
N VAL A 40 11.91 9.96 2.82
CA VAL A 40 12.68 8.78 2.37
C VAL A 40 11.73 7.65 2.01
N GLY A 41 10.70 7.40 2.82
CA GLY A 41 9.74 6.34 2.57
C GLY A 41 8.94 6.54 1.28
N SER A 42 8.51 7.77 1.02
CA SER A 42 7.78 8.12 -0.21
C SER A 42 8.67 8.14 -1.45
N LEU A 43 9.90 8.66 -1.33
CA LEU A 43 10.83 8.72 -2.46
C LEU A 43 11.29 7.32 -2.87
N LEU A 44 11.57 6.44 -1.89
CA LEU A 44 11.82 5.02 -2.16
C LEU A 44 10.60 4.35 -2.80
N GLY A 45 9.39 4.64 -2.34
CA GLY A 45 8.19 4.03 -2.93
C GLY A 45 7.96 4.47 -4.38
N ILE A 46 8.08 5.77 -4.68
CA ILE A 46 7.99 6.28 -6.06
C ILE A 46 9.08 5.67 -6.94
N LEU A 47 10.32 5.58 -6.43
CA LEU A 47 11.41 4.94 -7.14
C LEU A 47 11.09 3.46 -7.47
N LEU A 48 10.54 2.71 -6.52
CA LEU A 48 10.10 1.34 -6.76
C LEU A 48 9.00 1.26 -7.82
N ILE A 49 8.01 2.16 -7.80
CA ILE A 49 6.95 2.20 -8.82
C ILE A 49 7.55 2.42 -10.20
N VAL A 50 8.47 3.38 -10.33
CA VAL A 50 9.13 3.72 -11.61
C VAL A 50 9.99 2.56 -12.11
N ILE A 51 10.78 1.91 -11.25
CA ILE A 51 11.64 0.79 -11.65
C ILE A 51 10.80 -0.43 -12.06
N VAL A 52 9.75 -0.77 -11.30
CA VAL A 52 8.91 -1.96 -11.58
C VAL A 52 8.01 -1.74 -12.78
N SER A 53 7.39 -0.56 -12.89
CA SER A 53 6.34 -0.31 -13.88
C SER A 53 6.84 0.38 -15.15
N GLY A 54 8.07 0.91 -15.16
CA GLY A 54 8.62 1.66 -16.29
C GLY A 54 7.68 2.79 -16.73
N TYR A 55 7.37 2.86 -18.02
CA TYR A 55 6.42 3.84 -18.58
C TYR A 55 5.01 3.75 -17.99
N SER A 56 4.59 2.56 -17.56
CA SER A 56 3.26 2.36 -16.97
C SER A 56 3.16 2.91 -15.54
N ALA A 57 4.26 3.38 -14.94
CA ALA A 57 4.29 4.04 -13.63
C ALA A 57 3.42 5.31 -13.58
N PHE A 58 3.15 5.92 -14.73
CA PHE A 58 2.27 7.08 -14.84
C PHE A 58 0.86 6.80 -14.30
N HIS A 59 0.32 5.59 -14.52
CA HIS A 59 -1.03 5.22 -14.08
C HIS A 59 -1.20 5.22 -12.55
N PRO A 60 -0.40 4.50 -11.75
CA PRO A 60 -0.50 4.53 -10.29
C PRO A 60 -0.16 5.88 -9.68
N ILE A 61 0.80 6.62 -10.27
CA ILE A 61 1.16 7.94 -9.76
C ILE A 61 0.04 8.95 -10.01
N SER A 62 -0.47 9.02 -11.24
CA SER A 62 -1.54 9.97 -11.61
C SER A 62 -2.84 9.66 -10.86
N SER A 63 -3.26 8.39 -10.82
CA SER A 63 -4.49 8.00 -10.12
C SER A 63 -4.42 8.29 -8.62
N ALA A 64 -3.28 8.03 -7.96
CA ALA A 64 -3.08 8.40 -6.56
C ALA A 64 -3.20 9.91 -6.33
N ILE A 65 -2.52 10.73 -7.15
CA ILE A 65 -2.55 12.19 -7.01
C ILE A 65 -3.96 12.73 -7.19
N VAL A 66 -4.67 12.29 -8.24
CA VAL A 66 -6.07 12.71 -8.47
C VAL A 66 -6.96 12.25 -7.33
N GLY A 67 -6.81 11.02 -6.84
CA GLY A 67 -7.56 10.51 -5.70
C GLY A 67 -7.33 11.32 -4.42
N ILE A 68 -6.08 11.70 -4.11
CA ILE A 68 -5.74 12.55 -2.96
C ILE A 68 -6.36 13.94 -3.10
N ILE A 69 -6.33 14.52 -4.31
CA ILE A 69 -6.96 15.81 -4.59
C ILE A 69 -8.49 15.71 -4.40
N LEU A 70 -9.13 14.66 -4.91
CA LEU A 70 -10.57 14.42 -4.73
C LEU A 70 -10.95 14.30 -3.26
N ILE A 71 -10.14 13.64 -2.43
CA ILE A 71 -10.38 13.55 -0.98
C ILE A 71 -10.48 14.93 -0.33
N LYS A 72 -9.62 15.88 -0.74
CA LYS A 72 -9.59 17.22 -0.17
C LYS A 72 -10.60 18.20 -0.77
N LEU A 73 -10.91 18.05 -2.05
CA LEU A 73 -11.91 18.90 -2.71
C LEU A 73 -13.34 18.48 -2.35
N ALA A 74 -13.59 17.19 -2.14
CA ALA A 74 -14.90 16.69 -1.77
C ALA A 74 -15.23 17.04 -0.31
N THR A 75 -16.50 17.31 -0.03
CA THR A 75 -16.98 17.45 1.34
C THR A 75 -16.74 16.14 2.09
N VAL A 76 -16.29 16.22 3.34
CA VAL A 76 -15.97 15.06 4.20
C VAL A 76 -17.09 14.00 4.24
N LYS A 77 -18.35 14.42 4.11
CA LYS A 77 -19.53 13.54 4.03
C LYS A 77 -19.54 12.62 2.79
N TYR A 78 -19.11 13.12 1.63
CA TYR A 78 -19.17 12.40 0.35
C TYR A 78 -17.80 12.01 -0.21
N CYS A 79 -16.71 12.45 0.45
CA CYS A 79 -15.33 12.19 0.07
C CYS A 79 -15.06 10.71 -0.22
N HIS A 80 -15.49 9.80 0.66
CA HIS A 80 -15.29 8.36 0.48
C HIS A 80 -16.01 7.82 -0.77
N ILE A 81 -17.23 8.28 -1.06
CA ILE A 81 -18.02 7.84 -2.22
C ILE A 81 -17.36 8.30 -3.52
N VAL A 82 -17.03 9.60 -3.61
CA VAL A 82 -16.39 10.18 -4.80
C VAL A 82 -15.06 9.50 -5.08
N THR A 83 -14.24 9.33 -4.04
CA THR A 83 -12.92 8.68 -4.16
C THR A 83 -13.06 7.20 -4.51
N PHE A 84 -14.02 6.48 -3.91
CA PHE A 84 -14.30 5.07 -4.20
C PHE A 84 -14.64 4.87 -5.67
N PHE A 85 -15.64 5.58 -6.19
CA PHE A 85 -16.07 5.41 -7.57
C PHE A 85 -15.01 5.85 -8.58
N PHE A 86 -14.27 6.91 -8.29
CA PHE A 86 -13.16 7.33 -9.14
C PHE A 86 -12.02 6.28 -9.17
N MET A 87 -11.51 5.86 -8.01
CA MET A 87 -10.36 4.96 -7.94
C MET A 87 -10.68 3.55 -8.44
N PHE A 88 -11.83 2.99 -8.05
CA PHE A 88 -12.25 1.67 -8.55
C PHE A 88 -12.71 1.73 -10.01
N GLY A 89 -13.33 2.83 -10.44
CA GLY A 89 -13.66 3.04 -11.86
C GLY A 89 -12.40 3.10 -12.72
N TYR A 90 -11.37 3.82 -12.27
CA TYR A 90 -10.07 3.86 -12.94
C TYR A 90 -9.39 2.49 -12.95
N LEU A 91 -9.41 1.76 -11.84
CA LEU A 91 -8.87 0.39 -11.76
C LEU A 91 -9.60 -0.56 -12.72
N PHE A 92 -10.92 -0.45 -12.84
CA PHE A 92 -11.72 -1.25 -13.74
C PHE A 92 -11.37 -0.96 -15.21
N PHE A 93 -11.26 0.32 -15.58
CA PHE A 93 -10.78 0.73 -16.89
C PHE A 93 -9.36 0.20 -17.17
N PHE A 94 -8.46 0.34 -16.20
CA PHE A 94 -7.08 -0.13 -16.30
C PHE A 94 -6.98 -1.64 -16.51
N ARG A 95 -7.89 -2.43 -15.92
CA ARG A 95 -7.95 -3.89 -16.10
C ARG A 95 -8.59 -4.34 -17.41
N LEU A 96 -9.44 -3.51 -18.01
CA LEU A 96 -10.12 -3.80 -19.28
C LEU A 96 -9.52 -3.04 -20.46
N ALA A 97 -8.35 -2.42 -20.26
CA ALA A 97 -7.69 -1.58 -21.25
C ALA A 97 -7.43 -2.34 -22.57
N ASP A 98 -7.16 -3.64 -22.48
CA ASP A 98 -7.01 -4.55 -23.63
C ASP A 98 -8.28 -4.61 -24.50
N LYS A 99 -9.46 -4.66 -23.88
CA LYS A 99 -10.75 -4.64 -24.59
C LYS A 99 -11.02 -3.32 -25.32
N PHE A 100 -10.35 -2.24 -24.88
CA PHE A 100 -10.41 -0.93 -25.53
C PHE A 100 -9.25 -0.69 -26.51
N GLY A 101 -8.42 -1.70 -26.78
CA GLY A 101 -7.30 -1.61 -27.72
C GLY A 101 -6.07 -0.87 -27.19
N LEU A 102 -5.98 -0.64 -25.87
CA LEU A 102 -4.82 -0.06 -25.21
C LEU A 102 -3.83 -1.16 -24.79
N PRO A 103 -2.52 -0.85 -24.72
CA PRO A 103 -1.53 -1.83 -24.29
C PRO A 103 -1.79 -2.25 -22.83
N LEU A 104 -1.87 -3.55 -22.60
CA LEU A 104 -2.06 -4.09 -21.25
C LEU A 104 -0.82 -3.76 -20.41
N SER A 105 -1.05 -3.17 -19.24
CA SER A 105 0.03 -2.91 -18.29
C SER A 105 0.55 -4.22 -17.69
N SER A 106 1.83 -4.22 -17.31
CA SER A 106 2.47 -5.37 -16.65
C SER A 106 1.68 -5.82 -15.41
N GLY A 107 1.64 -7.14 -15.16
CA GLY A 107 0.99 -7.71 -13.97
C GLY A 107 1.51 -7.12 -12.66
N GLN A 108 2.80 -6.78 -12.60
CA GLN A 108 3.42 -6.15 -11.44
C GLN A 108 2.90 -4.71 -11.22
N THR A 109 2.66 -3.95 -12.30
CA THR A 109 2.06 -2.61 -12.22
C THR A 109 0.60 -2.67 -11.75
N ASN A 110 -0.16 -3.68 -12.18
CA ASN A 110 -1.53 -3.89 -11.72
C ASN A 110 -1.60 -4.16 -10.20
N LEU A 111 -0.65 -4.91 -9.65
CA LEU A 111 -0.55 -5.12 -8.20
C LEU A 111 -0.32 -3.81 -7.44
N ILE A 112 0.62 -2.99 -7.92
CA ILE A 112 0.90 -1.66 -7.35
C ILE A 112 -0.34 -0.76 -7.42
N GLN A 113 -0.99 -0.71 -8.59
CA GLN A 113 -2.22 0.05 -8.80
C GLN A 113 -3.31 -0.36 -7.80
N MET A 114 -3.47 -1.66 -7.55
CA MET A 114 -4.45 -2.18 -6.60
C MET A 114 -4.15 -1.74 -5.17
N ILE A 115 -2.89 -1.81 -4.71
CA ILE A 115 -2.53 -1.33 -3.37
C ILE A 115 -2.76 0.18 -3.24
N ILE A 116 -2.38 0.97 -4.25
CA ILE A 116 -2.61 2.41 -4.26
C ILE A 116 -4.11 2.74 -4.15
N VAL A 117 -4.95 2.05 -4.92
CA VAL A 117 -6.43 2.20 -4.85
C VAL A 117 -6.93 1.90 -3.43
N LEU A 118 -6.50 0.79 -2.84
CA LEU A 118 -6.92 0.42 -1.49
C LEU A 118 -6.46 1.44 -0.44
N ARG A 119 -5.23 1.96 -0.52
CA ARG A 119 -4.75 3.00 0.40
C ARG A 119 -5.56 4.29 0.30
N VAL A 120 -5.69 4.83 -0.91
CA VAL A 120 -6.37 6.11 -1.14
C VAL A 120 -7.85 6.03 -0.78
N VAL A 121 -8.53 4.95 -1.18
CA VAL A 121 -9.93 4.74 -0.81
C VAL A 121 -10.09 4.45 0.68
N GLY A 122 -9.21 3.62 1.24
CA GLY A 122 -9.21 3.27 2.66
C GLY A 122 -9.09 4.49 3.57
N VAL A 123 -8.15 5.39 3.28
CA VAL A 123 -8.03 6.64 4.04
C VAL A 123 -9.25 7.56 3.86
N ALA A 124 -9.87 7.58 2.68
CA ALA A 124 -11.11 8.34 2.47
C ALA A 124 -12.27 7.83 3.34
N PHE A 125 -12.39 6.50 3.49
CA PHE A 125 -13.35 5.89 4.40
C PHE A 125 -13.00 6.14 5.87
N GLU A 126 -11.73 6.09 6.25
CA GLU A 126 -11.28 6.41 7.61
C GLU A 126 -11.65 7.86 7.98
N ILE A 127 -11.36 8.83 7.11
CA ILE A 127 -11.71 10.25 7.33
C ILE A 127 -13.22 10.43 7.51
N ASN A 128 -14.03 9.77 6.66
CA ASN A 128 -15.49 9.85 6.77
C ASN A 128 -15.99 9.19 8.08
N GLY A 129 -15.44 8.04 8.44
CA GLY A 129 -15.75 7.32 9.67
C GLY A 129 -15.45 8.16 10.92
N SER A 130 -14.27 8.80 10.97
CA SER A 130 -13.90 9.72 12.06
C SER A 130 -14.86 10.91 12.15
N TRP A 131 -15.27 11.48 11.02
CA TRP A 131 -16.23 12.59 11.01
C TRP A 131 -17.61 12.19 11.55
N LEU A 132 -18.13 11.02 11.15
CA LEU A 132 -19.39 10.47 11.67
C LEU A 132 -19.31 10.19 13.17
N ALA A 133 -18.19 9.64 13.65
CA ALA A 133 -17.97 9.35 15.06
C ALA A 133 -18.00 10.62 15.92
N VAL A 134 -17.35 11.71 15.48
CA VAL A 134 -17.40 13.00 16.17
C VAL A 134 -18.80 13.62 16.13
N GLY A 135 -19.48 13.56 15.00
CA GLY A 135 -20.88 14.02 14.90
C GLY A 135 -21.83 13.26 15.83
N ALA A 136 -21.60 11.96 16.03
CA ALA A 136 -22.35 11.14 16.98
C ALA A 136 -21.94 11.39 18.45
N GLY A 137 -20.67 11.69 18.72
CA GLY A 137 -20.16 12.09 20.03
C GLY A 137 -20.80 13.37 20.54
N LYS A 138 -20.84 14.41 19.69
CA LYS A 138 -21.50 15.70 20.00
C LYS A 138 -23.00 15.55 20.30
N LYS A 139 -23.69 14.62 19.64
CA LYS A 139 -25.12 14.32 19.93
C LYS A 139 -25.34 13.54 21.22
N LYS A 140 -24.30 12.90 21.77
CA LYS A 140 -24.37 12.10 23.01
C LYS A 140 -23.93 12.88 24.24
N GLU A 141 -23.24 14.01 24.10
CA GLU A 141 -22.88 14.90 25.22
C GLU A 141 -24.09 15.64 25.84
N ASP A 142 -25.23 15.72 25.13
CA ASP A 142 -26.50 16.26 25.65
C ASP A 142 -27.28 15.30 26.58
N LYS A 143 -26.72 14.13 26.93
CA LYS A 143 -27.34 13.19 27.88
C LYS A 143 -26.35 12.84 29.00
N PRO A 144 -26.68 13.12 30.28
CA PRO A 144 -25.84 12.71 31.39
C PRO A 144 -25.97 11.19 31.59
N ASP A 145 -24.84 10.59 31.96
CA ASP A 145 -24.64 9.22 32.46
C ASP A 145 -24.58 8.06 31.45
N GLU A 146 -23.38 7.51 31.25
CA GLU A 146 -22.88 6.29 31.89
C GLU A 146 -21.60 5.79 31.19
N LYS A 147 -20.55 5.55 32.00
CA LYS A 147 -19.33 4.76 31.73
C LYS A 147 -18.89 4.60 30.25
N LYS A 148 -18.01 5.50 29.78
CA LYS A 148 -17.24 5.27 28.54
C LYS A 148 -15.74 5.28 28.81
N GLU A 149 -15.25 4.15 29.30
CA GLU A 149 -13.81 3.87 29.38
C GLU A 149 -13.34 2.94 28.24
N LYS A 150 -14.06 2.95 27.11
CA LYS A 150 -13.61 2.29 25.89
C LYS A 150 -13.70 3.29 24.74
N ASP A 151 -12.55 3.50 24.11
CA ASP A 151 -12.38 4.05 22.76
C ASP A 151 -12.35 5.59 22.61
N ALA A 152 -11.88 6.33 23.62
CA ALA A 152 -11.42 7.71 23.41
C ALA A 152 -10.29 7.79 22.37
N ASP A 153 -9.48 6.72 22.26
CA ASP A 153 -8.44 6.56 21.24
C ASP A 153 -8.98 6.34 19.82
N PHE A 154 -10.27 6.05 19.61
CA PHE A 154 -10.87 5.99 18.27
C PHE A 154 -11.49 7.32 17.82
N LEU A 155 -11.48 8.34 18.68
CA LEU A 155 -12.13 9.64 18.46
C LEU A 155 -11.21 10.71 17.87
N GLU A 156 -9.94 10.42 17.62
CA GLU A 156 -9.08 11.41 16.98
C GLU A 156 -9.49 11.63 15.51
N ILE A 157 -9.88 12.87 15.24
CA ILE A 157 -10.17 13.37 13.91
C ILE A 157 -8.86 13.39 13.13
N HIS A 158 -8.54 12.32 12.41
CA HIS A 158 -7.55 12.42 11.36
C HIS A 158 -8.14 13.24 10.23
N ASN A 159 -7.86 14.55 10.22
CA ASN A 159 -7.90 15.35 9.00
C ASN A 159 -6.47 15.44 8.45
N PRO A 160 -5.95 14.36 7.83
CA PRO A 160 -4.56 14.30 7.39
C PRO A 160 -4.29 15.44 6.40
N SER A 161 -3.10 16.04 6.47
CA SER A 161 -2.73 17.04 5.48
C SER A 161 -2.61 16.40 4.09
N LEU A 162 -2.64 17.21 3.03
CA LEU A 162 -2.33 16.71 1.66
C LEU A 162 -0.98 15.99 1.63
N MET A 163 -0.03 16.49 2.40
CA MET A 163 1.31 15.94 2.48
C MET A 163 1.33 14.57 3.18
N ASP A 164 0.56 14.40 4.23
CA ASP A 164 0.46 13.10 4.92
C ASP A 164 -0.24 12.05 4.05
N LEU A 165 -1.28 12.45 3.31
CA LEU A 165 -1.95 11.60 2.32
C LEU A 165 -0.99 11.16 1.21
N PHE A 166 -0.17 12.09 0.71
CA PHE A 166 0.87 11.79 -0.26
C PHE A 166 1.89 10.81 0.32
N HIS A 167 2.38 11.08 1.53
CA HIS A 167 3.37 10.21 2.16
C HIS A 167 2.86 8.81 2.42
N TYR A 168 1.63 8.68 2.90
CA TYR A 168 0.97 7.40 3.14
C TYR A 168 0.76 6.60 1.85
N SER A 169 0.25 7.26 0.81
CA SER A 169 -0.06 6.62 -0.47
C SER A 169 1.20 6.06 -1.13
N PHE A 170 2.28 6.85 -1.17
CA PHE A 170 3.53 6.49 -1.84
C PHE A 170 4.59 5.85 -0.94
N ASN A 171 4.28 5.54 0.32
CA ASN A 171 5.25 4.90 1.21
C ASN A 171 5.67 3.51 0.68
N TYR A 172 6.98 3.25 0.63
CA TYR A 172 7.53 1.99 0.10
C TYR A 172 7.12 0.74 0.90
N VAL A 173 6.87 0.88 2.22
CA VAL A 173 6.49 -0.24 3.09
C VAL A 173 5.20 -0.85 2.55
N ALA A 174 5.16 -2.16 2.30
CA ALA A 174 4.01 -2.88 1.74
C ALA A 174 3.47 -2.35 0.40
N LEU A 175 4.31 -1.75 -0.44
CA LEU A 175 3.91 -1.24 -1.76
C LEU A 175 3.91 -2.32 -2.85
N LEU A 176 4.93 -3.18 -2.87
CA LEU A 176 5.10 -4.25 -3.88
C LEU A 176 4.28 -5.49 -3.49
N THR A 177 4.66 -6.12 -2.38
CA THR A 177 3.92 -7.21 -1.74
C THR A 177 4.00 -7.02 -0.23
N GLY A 178 2.88 -6.68 0.39
CA GLY A 178 2.75 -6.59 1.82
C GLY A 178 1.29 -6.43 2.21
N PRO A 179 0.96 -6.66 3.50
CA PRO A 179 -0.39 -6.52 3.97
C PRO A 179 -0.84 -5.06 3.81
N TYR A 180 -2.09 -4.90 3.39
CA TYR A 180 -2.75 -3.60 3.46
C TYR A 180 -2.77 -3.12 4.91
N TYR A 181 -2.37 -1.86 5.13
CA TYR A 181 -2.42 -1.20 6.44
C TYR A 181 -3.17 0.13 6.34
N ARG A 182 -3.86 0.47 7.42
CA ARG A 182 -4.70 1.67 7.54
C ARG A 182 -3.87 2.93 7.70
N TYR A 183 -4.46 4.09 7.41
CA TYR A 183 -3.76 5.37 7.60
C TYR A 183 -3.42 5.58 9.09
N ARG A 184 -4.31 5.19 10.01
CA ARG A 184 -3.98 5.21 11.44
C ARG A 184 -2.70 4.46 11.79
N THR A 185 -2.51 3.25 11.27
CA THR A 185 -1.29 2.46 11.50
C THR A 185 -0.03 3.17 10.97
N PHE A 186 -0.17 3.91 9.86
CA PHE A 186 0.91 4.74 9.33
C PHE A 186 1.27 5.88 10.26
N ASP A 187 0.26 6.57 10.81
CA ASP A 187 0.48 7.70 11.71
C ASP A 187 1.06 7.24 13.06
N ASP A 188 0.49 6.17 13.63
CA ASP A 188 0.96 5.49 14.84
C ASP A 188 2.43 5.08 14.74
N TYR A 189 2.89 4.69 13.55
CA TYR A 189 4.28 4.30 13.32
C TYR A 189 5.28 5.45 13.61
N PHE A 190 4.87 6.71 13.44
CA PHE A 190 5.72 7.87 13.71
C PHE A 190 5.49 8.46 15.10
N ASN A 191 4.27 8.38 15.61
CA ASN A 191 3.88 9.05 16.85
C ASN A 191 4.03 8.15 18.09
N LEU A 192 3.87 6.83 17.96
CA LEU A 192 3.93 5.91 19.11
C LEU A 192 5.33 5.30 19.29
N PRO A 193 5.78 5.08 20.55
CA PRO A 193 7.08 4.48 20.84
C PRO A 193 7.13 2.97 20.58
N TYR A 194 6.09 2.37 20.01
CA TYR A 194 6.01 0.93 19.71
C TYR A 194 7.20 0.44 18.87
N SER A 195 7.68 1.29 17.97
CA SER A 195 8.85 1.02 17.14
C SER A 195 10.16 0.83 17.93
N LYS A 196 10.22 1.09 19.24
CA LYS A 196 11.38 0.80 20.09
C LYS A 196 11.33 -0.59 20.71
N TYR A 197 10.14 -1.11 20.94
CA TYR A 197 9.92 -2.38 21.67
C TYR A 197 9.69 -3.58 20.75
N ALA A 198 9.39 -3.35 19.47
CA ALA A 198 9.13 -4.42 18.51
C ALA A 198 10.43 -5.09 18.01
N ASP A 199 10.53 -6.42 18.18
CA ASP A 199 11.58 -7.24 17.57
C ASP A 199 11.27 -7.55 16.09
N CYS A 200 11.45 -6.54 15.23
CA CYS A 200 11.23 -6.70 13.79
C CYS A 200 12.28 -7.59 13.13
N ALA A 201 13.53 -7.59 13.62
CA ALA A 201 14.62 -8.34 13.00
C ALA A 201 14.45 -9.84 13.26
N GLY A 202 14.13 -10.23 14.50
CA GLY A 202 13.82 -11.61 14.85
C GLY A 202 12.62 -12.13 14.07
N PHE A 203 11.53 -11.35 13.97
CA PHE A 203 10.36 -11.72 13.17
C PHE A 203 10.69 -11.88 11.67
N THR A 204 11.48 -10.96 11.11
CA THR A 204 11.90 -11.01 9.70
C THR A 204 12.75 -12.25 9.43
N ILE A 205 13.75 -12.53 10.27
CA ILE A 205 14.60 -13.72 10.14
C ILE A 205 13.76 -15.00 10.28
N ASN A 206 12.84 -15.05 11.25
CA ASN A 206 11.99 -16.21 11.46
C ASN A 206 11.10 -16.50 10.23
N THR A 207 10.54 -15.45 9.63
CA THR A 207 9.77 -15.57 8.38
C THR A 207 10.67 -16.02 7.23
N LEU A 208 11.86 -15.42 7.08
CA LEU A 208 12.78 -15.72 6.00
C LEU A 208 13.32 -17.15 6.06
N LYS A 209 13.42 -17.76 7.24
CA LYS A 209 13.80 -19.18 7.41
C LYS A 209 12.85 -20.15 6.68
N THR A 210 11.58 -19.78 6.49
CA THR A 210 10.61 -20.62 5.77
C THR A 210 10.69 -20.48 4.25
N VAL A 211 11.32 -19.41 3.74
CA VAL A 211 11.40 -19.11 2.31
C VAL A 211 12.14 -20.20 1.51
N PRO A 212 13.29 -20.75 1.94
CA PRO A 212 13.95 -21.85 1.23
C PRO A 212 13.07 -23.08 1.04
N LEU A 213 12.21 -23.39 2.01
CA LEU A 213 11.25 -24.50 1.92
C LEU A 213 10.23 -24.25 0.81
N TYR A 214 9.65 -23.04 0.77
CA TYR A 214 8.70 -22.66 -0.29
C TYR A 214 9.36 -22.64 -1.67
N ILE A 215 10.60 -22.15 -1.78
CA ILE A 215 11.36 -22.19 -3.05
C ILE A 215 11.57 -23.63 -3.50
N SER A 216 11.97 -24.52 -2.58
CA SER A 216 12.21 -25.93 -2.90
C SER A 216 10.93 -26.63 -3.36
N LEU A 217 9.81 -26.40 -2.67
CA LEU A 217 8.50 -26.91 -3.06
C LEU A 217 8.06 -26.37 -4.43
N TYR A 218 8.22 -25.06 -4.67
CA TYR A 218 7.91 -24.44 -5.95
C TYR A 218 8.72 -25.05 -7.10
N LEU A 219 10.04 -25.20 -6.92
CA LEU A 219 10.90 -25.82 -7.93
C LEU A 219 10.55 -27.29 -8.15
N ALA A 220 10.26 -28.05 -7.10
CA ALA A 220 9.84 -29.44 -7.23
C ALA A 220 8.52 -29.55 -8.02
N MET A 221 7.51 -28.75 -7.67
CA MET A 221 6.22 -28.76 -8.37
C MET A 221 6.34 -28.24 -9.80
N SER A 222 7.18 -27.23 -10.05
CA SER A 222 7.44 -26.70 -11.40
C SER A 222 8.13 -27.72 -12.32
N ASN A 223 8.93 -28.63 -11.75
CA ASN A 223 9.51 -29.76 -12.49
C ASN A 223 8.48 -30.86 -12.78
N VAL A 224 7.55 -31.14 -11.86
CA VAL A 224 6.51 -32.16 -12.04
C VAL A 224 5.41 -31.69 -12.99
N TRP A 225 5.05 -30.40 -12.93
CA TRP A 225 4.07 -29.74 -13.79
C TRP A 225 4.66 -28.49 -14.44
N PRO A 226 5.36 -28.62 -15.58
CA PRO A 226 5.89 -27.48 -16.30
C PRO A 226 4.76 -26.57 -16.76
N LEU A 227 4.82 -25.29 -16.37
CA LEU A 227 3.83 -24.25 -16.68
C LEU A 227 3.69 -23.96 -18.20
N GLU A 228 4.53 -24.58 -19.04
CA GLU A 228 4.45 -24.51 -20.50
C GLU A 228 3.14 -25.12 -21.03
N TYR A 229 2.54 -26.06 -20.29
CA TYR A 229 1.21 -26.60 -20.58
C TYR A 229 0.09 -25.55 -20.50
N ILE A 230 0.30 -24.45 -19.77
CA ILE A 230 -0.69 -23.36 -19.61
C ILE A 230 -0.56 -22.33 -20.75
N LEU A 231 0.58 -22.29 -21.43
CA LEU A 231 0.84 -21.38 -22.56
C LEU A 231 0.50 -22.01 -23.92
N THR A 232 0.01 -23.26 -23.92
CA THR A 232 -0.51 -23.94 -25.11
C THR A 232 -2.01 -23.69 -25.23
N GLU A 233 -2.37 -22.45 -25.57
CA GLU A 233 -3.61 -22.10 -26.27
C GLU A 233 -3.26 -21.33 -27.55
#